data_AF-A0A068UQE5-F1
#
_entry.id   AF-A0A068UQE5-F1
#
_cell.length_a   1.000
_cell.length_b   1.000
_cell.length_c   1.000
_cell.angle_alpha   90.00
_cell.angle_beta   90.00
_cell.angle_gamma   90.00
#
_symmetry.space_group_name_H-M   'P 1'
#
loop_
_entity.id
_entity.type
_entity.pdbx_description
1 polymer ?
#
loop_
_entity_poly.entity_id
_entity_poly.type
_entity_poly.pdbx_seq_one_letter_code
_entity_poly.pdbx_strand_id
1 'polypeptide(L)'
;MNRQLPLLVFNIGLQVDFNLPQRFDITCVDSDQEKKQPIMIHRAVLGSLERFLGVFIEHYACEFPLWLSPTQARIFPVTDACTGICHFILSQIYWGTRCKAS
;
A
#
# COMPACT_ATOMS: atom_id res chain seq x y z
N MET A 1 28.58 2.66 -17.89
CA MET A 1 28.71 3.03 -16.46
C MET A 1 27.50 2.47 -15.73
N ASN A 2 27.78 1.53 -14.83
CA ASN A 2 26.90 0.57 -14.21
C ASN A 2 25.82 1.26 -13.36
N ARG A 3 24.54 1.28 -13.78
CA ARG A 3 23.42 1.62 -12.90
C ARG A 3 22.75 0.32 -12.49
N GLN A 4 23.23 -0.22 -11.36
CA GLN A 4 22.54 -1.22 -10.58
C GLN A 4 21.06 -0.84 -10.44
N LEU A 5 20.16 -1.74 -10.87
CA LEU A 5 18.78 -1.80 -10.40
C LEU A 5 18.68 -3.01 -9.44
N PRO A 6 18.96 -2.91 -8.12
CA PRO A 6 18.91 -4.08 -7.24
C PRO A 6 17.91 -3.94 -6.08
N LEU A 7 16.87 -3.11 -6.19
CA LEU A 7 15.90 -2.95 -5.10
C LEU A 7 14.46 -3.32 -5.46
N LEU A 8 14.05 -3.21 -6.73
CA LEU A 8 12.64 -3.41 -7.12
C LEU A 8 12.28 -4.86 -7.48
N VAL A 9 13.27 -5.71 -7.79
CA VAL A 9 13.04 -7.13 -8.15
C VAL A 9 12.67 -7.99 -6.94
N PHE A 10 12.95 -7.53 -5.71
CA PHE A 10 12.72 -8.33 -4.49
C PHE A 10 11.32 -8.21 -3.88
N ASN A 11 10.46 -7.31 -4.36
CA ASN A 11 9.13 -7.10 -3.77
C ASN A 11 8.00 -7.78 -4.55
N ILE A 12 8.23 -8.27 -5.77
CA ILE A 12 7.17 -8.87 -6.60
C ILE A 12 7.43 -10.37 -6.73
N GLY A 13 6.51 -11.19 -6.23
CA GLY A 13 6.59 -12.65 -6.28
C GLY A 13 5.45 -13.25 -7.08
N LEU A 14 5.77 -14.00 -8.14
CA LEU A 14 4.84 -14.90 -8.81
C LEU A 14 5.47 -16.30 -8.77
N GLN A 15 4.86 -17.20 -8.00
CA GLN A 15 5.36 -18.57 -7.85
C GLN A 15 4.27 -19.54 -8.29
N VAL A 16 4.66 -20.46 -9.17
CA VAL A 16 3.81 -21.57 -9.58
C VAL A 16 4.16 -22.78 -8.72
N ASP A 17 3.15 -23.38 -8.09
CA ASP A 17 3.29 -24.50 -7.16
C ASP A 17 2.45 -25.70 -7.63
N PHE A 18 3.13 -26.82 -7.79
CA PHE A 18 2.56 -28.11 -8.20
C PHE A 18 2.42 -29.11 -7.04
N ASN A 19 3.07 -28.87 -5.90
CA ASN A 19 3.17 -29.84 -4.81
C ASN A 19 2.12 -29.61 -3.71
N LEU A 20 1.83 -28.35 -3.37
CA LEU A 20 0.79 -28.04 -2.37
C LEU A 20 -0.62 -28.48 -2.79
N PRO A 21 -1.07 -28.32 -4.06
CA PRO A 21 -2.36 -28.85 -4.50
C PRO A 21 -2.50 -30.35 -4.24
N GLN A 22 -1.44 -31.11 -4.48
CA GLN A 22 -1.41 -32.56 -4.24
C GLN A 22 -1.44 -32.89 -2.75
N ARG A 23 -0.70 -32.16 -1.92
CA ARG A 23 -0.66 -32.37 -0.47
C ARG A 23 -1.97 -32.05 0.25
N PHE A 24 -2.74 -31.10 -0.28
CA PHE A 24 -4.03 -30.70 0.29
C PHE A 24 -5.24 -31.39 -0.37
N ASP A 25 -4.99 -32.36 -1.26
CA ASP A 25 -6.01 -33.11 -2.01
C ASP A 25 -7.03 -32.21 -2.73
N ILE A 26 -6.54 -31.11 -3.31
CA ILE A 26 -7.37 -30.14 -4.04
C ILE A 26 -7.69 -30.72 -5.41
N THR A 27 -8.98 -30.78 -5.74
CA THR A 27 -9.47 -31.24 -7.04
C THR A 27 -10.45 -30.25 -7.64
N CYS A 28 -10.43 -30.14 -8.97
CA CYS A 28 -11.36 -29.34 -9.75
C CYS A 28 -12.02 -30.26 -10.80
N VAL A 29 -13.28 -30.01 -11.13
CA VAL A 29 -13.98 -30.72 -12.20
C VAL A 29 -13.84 -29.89 -13.48
N ASP A 30 -13.28 -30.49 -14.51
CA ASP A 30 -13.16 -29.85 -15.83
C ASP A 30 -14.50 -29.89 -16.59
N SER A 31 -14.58 -29.16 -17.69
CA SER A 31 -15.63 -29.19 -18.69
C SER A 31 -16.04 -30.61 -19.14
N ASP A 32 -15.09 -31.56 -19.16
CA ASP A 32 -15.32 -32.97 -19.48
C ASP A 32 -15.82 -33.83 -18.30
N GLN A 33 -16.19 -33.22 -17.17
CA GLN A 33 -16.58 -33.88 -15.90
C GLN A 33 -15.48 -34.74 -15.24
N GLU A 34 -14.24 -34.63 -15.70
CA GLU A 34 -13.10 -35.30 -15.09
C GLU A 34 -12.54 -34.51 -13.91
N LYS A 35 -12.13 -35.22 -12.84
CA LYS A 35 -11.40 -34.62 -11.71
C LYS A 35 -9.94 -34.38 -12.11
N LYS A 36 -9.52 -33.12 -12.16
CA LYS A 36 -8.14 -32.70 -12.42
C LYS A 36 -7.55 -31.96 -11.21
N GLN A 37 -6.24 -32.08 -11.02
CA GLN A 37 -5.55 -31.29 -10.02
C GLN A 37 -5.28 -29.87 -10.54
N PRO A 38 -5.66 -28.83 -9.77
CA PRO A 38 -5.37 -27.45 -10.15
C PRO A 38 -3.91 -27.09 -9.87
N ILE A 39 -3.39 -26.12 -10.62
CA ILE A 39 -2.09 -25.49 -10.37
C ILE A 39 -2.30 -24.31 -9.40
N MET A 40 -1.48 -24.23 -8.36
CA MET A 40 -1.54 -23.13 -7.41
C MET A 40 -0.56 -22.02 -7.81
N ILE A 41 -1.04 -20.78 -7.83
CA ILE A 41 -0.21 -19.61 -8.14
C ILE A 41 -0.20 -18.70 -6.92
N HIS A 42 0.97 -18.55 -6.30
CA HIS A 42 1.19 -17.59 -5.22
C HIS A 42 1.58 -16.25 -5.84
N ARG A 43 0.92 -15.17 -5.39
CA ARG A 43 1.15 -13.82 -5.90
C ARG A 43 1.34 -12.82 -4.75
N ALA A 44 2.44 -12.09 -4.79
CA ALA A 44 2.68 -10.91 -3.96
C ALA A 44 3.05 -9.73 -4.87
N VAL A 45 2.24 -8.66 -4.85
CA VAL A 45 2.44 -7.50 -5.72
C VAL A 45 3.35 -6.45 -5.06
N LEU A 46 3.23 -6.27 -3.76
CA LEU A 46 4.03 -5.31 -2.98
C LEU A 46 5.11 -5.99 -2.13
N GLY A 47 5.05 -7.31 -1.99
CA GLY A 47 5.89 -8.05 -1.05
C GLY A 47 5.38 -7.87 0.36
N SER A 48 6.28 -7.67 1.33
CA SER A 48 5.89 -7.29 2.69
C SER A 48 5.61 -5.79 2.77
N LEU A 49 4.64 -5.41 3.59
CA LEU A 49 4.23 -4.01 3.74
C LEU A 49 5.37 -3.16 4.30
N GLU A 50 6.14 -3.70 5.23
CA GLU A 50 7.25 -3.02 5.90
C GLU A 50 8.38 -2.68 4.92
N ARG A 51 8.73 -3.64 4.06
CA ARG A 51 9.76 -3.43 3.03
C ARG A 51 9.26 -2.49 1.94
N PHE A 52 7.99 -2.62 1.55
CA PHE A 52 7.35 -1.69 0.63
C PHE A 52 7.41 -0.27 1.18
N LEU A 53 6.99 -0.04 2.43
CA LEU A 53 7.03 1.27 3.08
C LEU A 53 8.45 1.81 3.20
N GLY A 54 9.46 0.98 3.53
CA GLY A 54 10.86 1.39 3.57
C GLY A 54 11.35 1.92 2.22
N VAL A 55 11.15 1.16 1.15
CA VAL A 55 11.48 1.60 -0.22
C VAL A 55 10.67 2.84 -0.62
N PHE A 56 9.40 2.91 -0.21
CA PHE A 56 8.52 4.03 -0.51
C PHE A 56 9.00 5.31 0.19
N ILE A 57 9.42 5.24 1.45
CA ILE A 57 9.99 6.36 2.21
C ILE A 57 11.25 6.89 1.53
N GLU A 58 12.16 5.99 1.15
CA GLU A 58 13.40 6.34 0.44
C GLU A 58 13.10 6.98 -0.93
N HIS A 59 12.14 6.42 -1.66
CA HIS A 59 11.76 6.90 -2.99
C HIS A 59 11.19 8.32 -2.96
N TYR A 60 10.36 8.63 -1.96
CA TYR A 60 9.76 9.96 -1.79
C TYR A 60 10.61 10.90 -0.94
N ALA A 61 11.75 10.46 -0.40
CA ALA A 61 12.55 11.22 0.57
C ALA A 61 11.68 11.81 1.71
N CYS A 62 10.71 11.04 2.20
CA CYS A 62 9.67 11.44 3.16
C CYS A 62 8.64 12.49 2.69
N GLU A 63 8.70 12.99 1.46
CA GLU A 63 7.68 13.87 0.86
C GLU A 63 6.55 13.05 0.22
N PHE A 64 5.70 12.46 1.07
CA PHE A 64 4.64 11.59 0.60
C PHE A 64 3.59 12.31 -0.25
N PRO A 65 2.99 11.62 -1.24
CA PRO A 65 1.79 12.09 -1.91
C PRO A 65 0.67 12.40 -0.91
N LEU A 66 -0.20 13.36 -1.25
CA LEU A 66 -1.26 13.83 -0.37
C LEU A 66 -2.11 12.70 0.21
N TRP A 67 -2.44 11.67 -0.57
CA TRP A 67 -3.27 10.55 -0.11
C TRP A 67 -2.59 9.67 0.95
N LEU A 68 -1.26 9.61 0.99
CA LEU A 68 -0.50 8.81 1.97
C LEU A 68 0.07 9.66 3.10
N SER A 69 0.16 10.98 2.93
CA SER A 69 0.74 11.86 3.96
C SER A 69 0.06 11.67 5.33
N PRO A 70 0.81 11.46 6.43
CA PRO A 70 0.25 11.34 7.77
C PRO A 70 -0.54 12.57 8.21
N THR A 71 -0.11 13.76 7.78
CA THR A 71 -0.82 15.03 7.98
C THR A 71 -0.95 15.73 6.63
N GLN A 72 -2.17 15.81 6.13
CA GLN A 72 -2.47 16.32 4.79
C GLN A 72 -2.53 17.85 4.76
N ALA A 73 -3.02 18.47 5.83
CA ALA A 73 -2.99 19.93 5.99
C ALA A 73 -2.79 20.34 7.46
N ARG A 74 -2.11 21.46 7.67
CA ARG A 74 -2.02 22.14 8.97
C ARG A 74 -2.49 23.58 8.80
N ILE A 75 -3.37 24.02 9.68
CA ILE A 75 -3.85 25.40 9.71
C ILE A 75 -3.17 26.11 10.87
N PHE A 76 -2.59 27.27 10.61
CA PHE A 76 -1.86 28.07 11.59
C PHE A 76 -2.44 29.50 11.63
N PRO A 77 -2.84 30.02 12.80
CA PRO A 77 -3.27 31.40 12.93
C PRO A 77 -2.06 32.35 12.90
N VAL A 78 -2.16 33.45 12.17
CA VAL A 78 -1.12 34.51 12.18
C VAL A 78 -1.17 35.32 13.48
N THR A 79 -2.35 35.44 14.09
CA THR A 79 -2.61 36.12 15.36
C THR A 79 -3.64 35.35 16.18
N ASP A 80 -3.62 35.51 17.50
CA ASP A 80 -4.55 34.80 18.41
C ASP A 80 -6.03 35.09 18.12
N ALA A 81 -6.32 36.25 17.53
CA ALA A 81 -7.67 36.63 17.11
C ALA A 81 -8.21 35.70 16.00
N CYS A 82 -7.34 35.10 15.18
CA CYS A 82 -7.72 34.23 14.07
C CYS A 82 -7.95 32.77 14.49
N THR A 83 -7.62 32.39 15.73
CA THR A 83 -7.71 31.00 16.21
C THR A 83 -9.14 30.43 16.08
N GLY A 84 -10.16 31.24 16.37
CA GLY A 84 -11.56 30.84 16.20
C GLY A 84 -11.92 30.52 14.75
N ILE A 85 -11.40 31.30 13.79
CA ILE A 85 -11.60 31.08 12.36
C ILE A 85 -10.86 29.80 11.90
N CYS A 86 -9.66 29.56 12.40
CA CYS A 86 -8.91 28.33 12.09
C CYS A 86 -9.67 27.06 12.52
N HIS A 87 -10.28 27.07 13.70
CA HIS A 87 -11.13 25.96 14.16
C HIS A 87 -12.39 25.81 13.31
N PHE A 88 -13.03 26.91 12.91
CA PHE A 88 -14.18 26.87 12.00
C PHE A 88 -13.80 26.21 10.67
N ILE A 89 -12.71 26.64 10.03
CA ILE A 89 -12.25 26.06 8.76
C ILE A 89 -11.91 24.57 8.90
N LEU A 90 -11.27 24.16 10.01
CA LEU A 90 -10.99 22.75 10.25
C LEU A 90 -12.26 21.91 10.30
N SER A 91 -13.33 22.41 10.94
CA SER A 91 -14.62 21.70 10.98
C SER A 91 -15.21 21.48 9.58
N GLN A 92 -14.97 22.41 8.65
CA GLN A 92 -15.45 22.32 7.28
C GLN A 92 -14.62 21.38 6.41
N ILE A 93 -13.34 21.20 6.73
CA ILE A 93 -12.41 20.40 5.92
C ILE A 93 -12.35 18.93 6.39
N TYR A 94 -12.77 18.62 7.62
CA TYR A 94 -12.63 17.30 8.26
C TYR A 94 -13.33 16.09 7.59
N TRP A 95 -13.86 16.24 6.37
CA TRP A 95 -14.52 15.21 5.54
C TRP A 95 -13.54 14.17 4.99
N GLY A 96 -12.79 13.50 5.87
CA GLY A 96 -11.84 12.45 5.51
C GLY A 96 -10.41 12.93 5.26
N THR A 97 -10.14 14.23 5.38
CA THR A 97 -8.77 14.75 5.36
C THR A 97 -8.13 14.70 6.75
N ARG A 98 -6.90 14.21 6.84
CA ARG A 98 -6.08 14.21 8.06
C ARG A 98 -5.49 15.60 8.29
N CYS A 99 -6.24 16.45 9.00
CA CYS A 99 -5.85 17.84 9.28
C CYS A 99 -5.56 18.08 10.76
N LYS A 100 -4.69 19.05 11.05
CA LYS A 100 -4.36 19.50 12.41
C LYS A 100 -4.42 21.03 12.53
N ALA A 101 -4.99 21.54 13.63
CA ALA A 101 -4.78 22.92 14.09
C ALA A 101 -3.54 22.97 14.98
N SER A 102 -2.88 24.12 15.00
CA SER A 102 -1.89 24.48 16.03
C SER A 102 -2.25 25.82 16.66
#